data_AF-A0A7S0YUS9-F1
#
_entry.id   AF-A0A7S0YUS9-F1
#
_cell.length_a   1.000
_cell.length_b   1.000
_cell.length_c   1.000
_cell.angle_alpha   90.00
_cell.angle_beta   90.00
_cell.angle_gamma   90.00
#
_symmetry.space_group_name_H-M   'P 1'
#
loop_
_entity.id
_entity.type
_entity.pdbx_description
1 polymer ?
#
loop_
_entity_poly.entity_id
_entity_poly.type
_entity_poly.pdbx_seq_one_letter_code
_entity_poly.pdbx_strand_id
1 'polypeptide(L)'
;EPSVFRVSAEAERTVRDVLSNPTELADLYDGLQDDMSKAREANLIRGDKPDIVTIEVAFCLDCTGSMGPFIAAAKGQILTITQDIAAKIEEKYPGLKLDIKFSLVAFRDYGDEGSYGRIEVFPPVDQGFSSDQASFEATVQRLVATGGKDGPEDLLGALHVAGTQLKWKARIKYLIIITDAPAHGRDCNDDPSDNHASGDPDGHTMKSVTQALKQQKIDLMFCRIKHQQTRKTEELMRKCYNTNIDDAAQDLSKPQDGGMTSISLFDGDKMAMGCFHFVFCLDESGSMRGDPWQALLRAFATFINRRRNDQGAGDVVSTITFESSHRLQGEAVPIDMVNTRPSFKGGGTNFDAALQGADIALQSTRVPPGATPMLIFMSDGCGGGNPVPTIESFRNRYPGFVCHTVGLGSGIHRGALEGMARAGHGTFQLTDVGTIGAAFGKIA
;
A
#
# COMPACT_ATOMS: atom_id res chain seq x y z
N GLU A 1 -8.37 21.48 -51.52
CA GLU A 1 -8.45 20.10 -50.98
C GLU A 1 -7.08 19.72 -50.43
N PRO A 2 -6.93 19.44 -49.12
CA PRO A 2 -5.69 18.89 -48.62
C PRO A 2 -5.78 17.36 -48.50
N SER A 3 -4.73 16.73 -49.00
CA SER A 3 -4.47 15.30 -49.06
C SER A 3 -4.25 14.67 -47.69
N VAL A 4 -4.87 13.52 -47.48
CA VAL A 4 -4.79 12.63 -46.31
C VAL A 4 -3.38 12.02 -46.21
N PHE A 5 -2.65 12.31 -45.14
CA PHE A 5 -1.50 11.50 -44.70
C PHE A 5 -2.00 10.43 -43.73
N ARG A 6 -1.94 9.17 -44.16
CA ARG A 6 -2.16 7.98 -43.31
C ARG A 6 -0.91 7.71 -42.48
N VAL A 7 -1.06 7.67 -41.16
CA VAL A 7 -0.06 7.16 -40.22
C VAL A 7 -0.04 5.62 -40.33
N SER A 8 1.14 5.01 -40.33
CA SER A 8 1.32 3.56 -40.50
C SER A 8 0.89 2.77 -39.25
N ALA A 9 0.35 1.57 -39.45
CA ALA A 9 -0.17 0.68 -38.40
C ALA A 9 0.88 0.23 -37.35
N GLU A 10 2.18 0.47 -37.58
CA GLU A 10 3.23 0.27 -36.59
C GLU A 10 3.29 1.40 -35.54
N ALA A 11 2.92 2.63 -35.90
CA ALA A 11 2.82 3.74 -34.93
C ALA A 11 1.55 3.63 -34.06
N GLU A 12 0.46 3.05 -34.56
CA GLU A 12 -0.73 2.76 -33.75
C GLU A 12 -0.49 1.67 -32.70
N ARG A 13 0.47 0.76 -32.92
CA ARG A 13 0.82 -0.31 -31.97
C ARG A 13 1.67 0.20 -30.82
N THR A 14 2.64 1.06 -31.09
CA THR A 14 3.48 1.71 -30.06
C THR A 14 2.68 2.73 -29.23
N VAL A 15 1.70 3.41 -29.83
CA VAL A 15 0.80 4.33 -29.11
C VAL A 15 -0.20 3.55 -28.23
N ARG A 16 -0.69 2.37 -28.63
CA ARG A 16 -1.46 1.48 -27.73
C ARG A 16 -0.62 0.93 -26.59
N ASP A 17 0.63 0.55 -26.83
CA ASP A 17 1.51 -0.02 -25.81
C ASP A 17 1.96 1.05 -24.79
N VAL A 18 2.15 2.31 -25.22
CA VAL A 18 2.41 3.45 -24.31
C VAL A 18 1.15 3.93 -23.58
N LEU A 19 -0.04 3.78 -24.19
CA LEU A 19 -1.34 4.11 -23.59
C LEU A 19 -1.96 2.96 -22.76
N SER A 20 -1.31 1.80 -22.66
CA SER A 20 -1.90 0.60 -22.06
C SER A 20 -1.93 0.58 -20.53
N ASN A 21 -1.43 1.61 -19.81
CA ASN A 21 -1.35 1.49 -18.35
C ASN A 21 -1.52 2.78 -17.51
N PRO A 22 -2.77 3.12 -17.11
CA PRO A 22 -2.96 4.10 -16.02
C PRO A 22 -4.21 3.95 -15.11
N THR A 23 -4.81 2.78 -14.85
CA THR A 23 -6.25 2.79 -14.42
C THR A 23 -6.61 3.26 -13.00
N GLU A 24 -5.73 3.37 -12.00
CA GLU A 24 -6.18 3.86 -10.66
C GLU A 24 -5.97 5.36 -10.47
N LEU A 25 -4.97 5.92 -11.16
CA LEU A 25 -4.83 7.35 -11.36
C LEU A 25 -5.80 7.88 -12.43
N ALA A 26 -6.23 7.04 -13.38
CA ALA A 26 -7.22 7.41 -14.39
C ALA A 26 -8.57 7.75 -13.77
N ASP A 27 -9.04 7.07 -12.73
CA ASP A 27 -10.30 7.43 -12.07
C ASP A 27 -10.19 8.77 -11.31
N LEU A 28 -9.04 9.04 -10.66
CA LEU A 28 -8.73 10.35 -10.09
C LEU A 28 -8.68 11.41 -11.19
N TYR A 29 -8.00 11.13 -12.30
CA TYR A 29 -7.89 12.06 -13.41
C TYR A 29 -9.22 12.24 -14.13
N ASP A 30 -10.03 11.22 -14.32
CA ASP A 30 -11.31 11.27 -15.01
C ASP A 30 -12.35 12.03 -14.17
N GLY A 31 -12.41 11.77 -12.85
CA GLY A 31 -13.25 12.57 -11.94
C GLY A 31 -12.83 14.04 -11.90
N LEU A 32 -11.52 14.30 -11.77
CA LEU A 32 -10.98 15.65 -11.77
C LEU A 32 -11.15 16.34 -13.12
N GLN A 33 -11.09 15.60 -14.23
CA GLN A 33 -11.34 16.09 -15.58
C GLN A 33 -12.83 16.36 -15.83
N ASP A 34 -13.74 15.55 -15.29
CA ASP A 34 -15.18 15.76 -15.40
C ASP A 34 -15.62 17.04 -14.67
N ASP A 35 -15.14 17.23 -13.44
CA ASP A 35 -15.44 18.44 -12.65
C ASP A 35 -14.83 19.70 -13.30
N MET A 36 -13.64 19.58 -13.88
CA MET A 36 -13.02 20.66 -14.64
C MET A 36 -13.73 20.95 -15.97
N SER A 37 -14.27 19.92 -16.63
CA SER A 37 -15.08 20.10 -17.84
C SER A 37 -16.36 20.86 -17.51
N LYS A 38 -17.06 20.49 -16.43
CA LYS A 38 -18.23 21.22 -15.92
C LYS A 38 -17.89 22.67 -15.54
N ALA A 39 -16.75 22.89 -14.87
CA ALA A 39 -16.30 24.23 -14.50
C ALA A 39 -15.98 25.10 -15.73
N ARG A 40 -15.34 24.51 -16.76
CA ARG A 40 -15.03 25.18 -18.03
C ARG A 40 -16.30 25.50 -18.83
N GLU A 41 -17.25 24.58 -18.93
CA GLU A 41 -18.55 24.81 -19.58
C GLU A 41 -19.33 25.94 -18.89
N ALA A 42 -19.37 25.94 -17.55
CA ALA A 42 -20.02 26.98 -16.77
C ALA A 42 -19.38 28.37 -17.00
N ASN A 43 -18.05 28.44 -17.16
CA ASN A 43 -17.34 29.69 -17.45
C ASN A 43 -17.55 30.15 -18.91
N LEU A 44 -17.60 29.22 -19.88
CA LEU A 44 -17.91 29.55 -21.29
C LEU A 44 -19.33 30.10 -21.47
N ILE A 45 -20.31 29.55 -20.76
CA ILE A 45 -21.72 30.02 -20.80
C ILE A 45 -21.85 31.44 -20.21
N ARG A 46 -21.00 31.80 -19.23
CA ARG A 46 -21.00 33.11 -18.58
C ARG A 46 -20.22 34.20 -19.33
N GLY A 47 -19.42 33.82 -20.32
CA GLY A 47 -18.69 34.77 -21.18
C GLY A 47 -17.43 35.39 -20.54
N ASP A 48 -16.87 34.78 -19.50
CA ASP A 48 -15.61 35.24 -18.90
C ASP A 48 -14.38 34.74 -19.71
N LYS A 49 -13.36 35.60 -19.81
CA LYS A 49 -12.06 35.37 -20.52
C LYS A 49 -11.29 34.18 -19.89
N PRO A 50 -10.19 33.64 -20.49
CA PRO A 50 -9.62 32.38 -20.03
C PRO A 50 -8.97 32.54 -18.65
N ASP A 51 -9.79 32.35 -17.62
CA ASP A 51 -9.42 32.46 -16.23
C ASP A 51 -8.64 31.22 -15.82
N ILE A 52 -7.53 31.46 -15.13
CA ILE A 52 -6.74 30.41 -14.48
C ILE A 52 -7.69 29.64 -13.56
N VAL A 53 -7.82 28.34 -13.77
CA VAL A 53 -8.63 27.48 -12.89
C VAL A 53 -7.77 27.07 -11.71
N THR A 54 -8.09 27.61 -10.54
CA THR A 54 -7.44 27.20 -9.29
C THR A 54 -8.07 25.93 -8.74
N ILE A 55 -7.24 24.96 -8.39
CA ILE A 55 -7.62 23.69 -7.77
C ILE A 55 -6.87 23.58 -6.43
N GLU A 56 -7.60 23.25 -5.37
CA GLU A 56 -6.99 22.97 -4.06
C GLU A 56 -7.07 21.47 -3.78
N VAL A 57 -5.94 20.83 -3.52
CA VAL A 57 -5.84 19.40 -3.20
C VAL A 57 -5.18 19.25 -1.84
N ALA A 58 -5.89 18.70 -0.87
CA ALA A 58 -5.35 18.36 0.44
C ALA A 58 -5.16 16.84 0.55
N PHE A 59 -4.10 16.42 1.23
CA PHE A 59 -3.86 15.02 1.58
C PHE A 59 -3.96 14.83 3.09
N CYS A 60 -4.84 13.96 3.57
CA CYS A 60 -4.77 13.41 4.92
C CYS A 60 -3.96 12.11 4.86
N LEU A 61 -2.73 12.11 5.39
CA LEU A 61 -1.84 10.95 5.34
C LEU A 61 -1.59 10.39 6.74
N ASP A 62 -1.95 9.13 6.92
CA ASP A 62 -1.58 8.35 8.07
C ASP A 62 -0.06 8.16 8.14
N CYS A 63 0.53 8.56 9.27
CA CYS A 63 1.96 8.50 9.54
C CYS A 63 2.27 7.66 10.78
N THR A 64 1.36 6.78 11.18
CA THR A 64 1.50 5.87 12.33
C THR A 64 2.49 4.75 12.04
N GLY A 65 2.89 3.98 13.06
CA GLY A 65 3.85 2.89 12.88
C GLY A 65 3.37 1.78 11.93
N SER A 66 2.05 1.53 11.86
CA SER A 66 1.46 0.51 10.96
C SER A 66 1.67 0.83 9.49
N MET A 67 1.78 2.12 9.15
CA MET A 67 2.08 2.60 7.81
C MET A 67 3.51 2.28 7.33
N GLY A 68 4.39 1.73 8.18
CA GLY A 68 5.80 1.42 7.83
C GLY A 68 6.01 0.76 6.46
N PRO A 69 5.27 -0.32 6.11
CA PRO A 69 5.38 -0.97 4.80
C PRO A 69 4.82 -0.14 3.63
N PHE A 70 3.89 0.79 3.90
CA PHE A 70 3.09 1.46 2.88
C PHE A 70 3.49 2.92 2.64
N ILE A 71 4.12 3.57 3.62
CA ILE A 71 4.37 5.02 3.61
C ILE A 71 5.24 5.45 2.43
N ALA A 72 6.20 4.63 2.01
CA ALA A 72 7.03 4.92 0.84
C ALA A 72 6.19 4.92 -0.47
N ALA A 73 5.29 3.94 -0.63
CA ALA A 73 4.39 3.87 -1.77
C ALA A 73 3.37 5.01 -1.75
N ALA A 74 2.76 5.28 -0.59
CA ALA A 74 1.83 6.40 -0.41
C ALA A 74 2.47 7.74 -0.79
N LYS A 75 3.69 8.02 -0.30
CA LYS A 75 4.46 9.20 -0.71
C LYS A 75 4.72 9.22 -2.21
N GLY A 76 5.13 8.10 -2.79
CA GLY A 76 5.35 7.97 -4.23
C GLY A 76 4.11 8.38 -5.04
N GLN A 77 2.92 7.91 -4.64
CA GLN A 77 1.66 8.26 -5.28
C GLN A 77 1.31 9.74 -5.13
N ILE A 78 1.49 10.32 -3.94
CA ILE A 78 1.31 11.76 -3.71
C ILE A 78 2.21 12.56 -4.67
N LEU A 79 3.49 12.20 -4.76
CA LEU A 79 4.46 12.88 -5.62
C LEU A 79 4.07 12.77 -7.11
N THR A 80 3.67 11.58 -7.57
CA THR A 80 3.17 11.37 -8.93
C THR A 80 1.94 12.22 -9.22
N ILE A 81 0.97 12.28 -8.30
CA ILE A 81 -0.20 13.16 -8.43
C ILE A 81 0.26 14.61 -8.59
N THR A 82 1.14 15.09 -7.72
CA THR A 82 1.57 16.50 -7.75
C THR A 82 2.36 16.88 -9.00
N GLN A 83 3.13 15.96 -9.56
CA GLN A 83 3.99 16.21 -10.72
C GLN A 83 3.22 16.11 -12.04
N ASP A 84 2.34 15.12 -12.16
CA ASP A 84 1.74 14.78 -13.45
C ASP A 84 0.40 15.47 -13.72
N ILE A 85 -0.31 15.90 -12.67
CA ILE A 85 -1.70 16.38 -12.80
C ILE A 85 -1.85 17.56 -13.76
N ALA A 86 -0.95 18.54 -13.68
CA ALA A 86 -1.02 19.71 -14.55
C ALA A 86 -0.79 19.34 -16.02
N ALA A 87 0.24 18.52 -16.29
CA ALA A 87 0.60 18.11 -17.64
C ALA A 87 -0.49 17.24 -18.30
N LYS A 88 -1.05 16.27 -17.57
CA LYS A 88 -2.11 15.39 -18.08
C LYS A 88 -3.38 16.15 -18.42
N ILE A 89 -3.71 17.18 -17.64
CA ILE A 89 -4.89 18.00 -17.93
C ILE A 89 -4.64 18.95 -19.11
N GLU A 90 -3.44 19.54 -19.20
CA GLU A 90 -3.07 20.41 -20.33
C GLU A 90 -3.08 19.63 -21.65
N GLU A 91 -2.63 18.38 -21.66
CA GLU A 91 -2.69 17.49 -22.83
C GLU A 91 -4.13 17.28 -23.33
N LYS A 92 -5.06 16.99 -22.43
CA LYS A 92 -6.48 16.72 -22.78
C LYS A 92 -7.25 18.01 -23.10
N TYR A 93 -6.87 19.14 -22.50
CA TYR A 93 -7.51 20.45 -22.69
C TYR A 93 -6.49 21.56 -23.02
N PRO A 94 -5.96 21.59 -24.26
CA PRO A 94 -4.97 22.57 -24.67
C PRO A 94 -5.45 24.02 -24.45
N GLY A 95 -4.61 24.84 -23.81
CA GLY A 95 -4.89 26.25 -23.54
C GLY A 95 -5.62 26.54 -22.22
N LEU A 96 -5.96 25.52 -21.43
CA LEU A 96 -6.45 25.69 -20.07
C LEU A 96 -5.27 25.96 -19.12
N LYS A 97 -5.27 27.10 -18.42
CA LYS A 97 -4.25 27.42 -17.41
C LYS A 97 -4.70 26.96 -16.03
N LEU A 98 -3.87 26.20 -15.34
CA LEU A 98 -4.16 25.65 -14.02
C LEU A 98 -3.23 26.23 -12.95
N ASP A 99 -3.80 26.51 -11.79
CA ASP A 99 -3.08 26.87 -10.57
C ASP A 99 -3.45 25.86 -9.49
N ILE A 100 -2.62 24.83 -9.32
CA ILE A 100 -2.88 23.74 -8.39
C ILE A 100 -2.13 24.03 -7.10
N LYS A 101 -2.86 24.01 -5.98
CA LYS A 101 -2.32 24.28 -4.65
C LYS A 101 -2.51 23.09 -3.76
N PHE A 102 -1.46 22.76 -3.01
CA PHE A 102 -1.41 21.58 -2.20
C PHE A 102 -1.42 21.92 -0.71
N SER A 103 -2.06 21.04 0.06
CA SER A 103 -1.99 20.99 1.51
C SER A 103 -1.82 19.55 1.97
N LEU A 104 -1.26 19.35 3.15
CA LEU A 104 -1.02 18.06 3.77
C LEU A 104 -1.42 18.16 5.24
N VAL A 105 -2.17 17.17 5.71
CA VAL A 105 -2.48 16.89 7.11
C VAL A 105 -1.94 15.49 7.40
N ALA A 106 -0.71 15.41 7.88
CA ALA A 106 -0.10 14.16 8.31
C ALA A 106 -0.54 13.87 9.75
N PHE A 107 -1.20 12.73 9.98
CA PHE A 107 -1.77 12.40 11.29
C PHE A 107 -1.18 11.13 11.87
N ARG A 108 -1.25 11.01 13.19
CA ARG A 108 -0.87 9.83 13.99
C ARG A 108 -1.95 9.53 15.02
N ASP A 109 -1.57 9.11 16.22
CA ASP A 109 -2.49 8.72 17.27
C ASP A 109 -2.47 9.66 18.48
N TYR A 110 -3.44 9.46 19.37
CA TYR A 110 -3.51 10.10 20.66
C TYR A 110 -2.31 9.78 21.56
N GLY A 111 -1.68 10.86 22.02
CA GLY A 111 -0.50 10.81 22.87
C GLY A 111 0.82 10.69 22.11
N ASP A 112 0.80 10.79 20.77
CA ASP A 112 2.01 11.01 19.98
C ASP A 112 2.48 12.47 20.10
N GLU A 113 3.14 12.78 21.22
CA GLU A 113 3.74 14.11 21.49
C GLU A 113 5.24 14.17 21.12
N GLY A 114 5.73 13.15 20.41
CA GLY A 114 7.12 13.05 19.99
C GLY A 114 7.53 14.09 18.94
N SER A 115 8.68 13.89 18.29
CA SER A 115 9.30 14.87 17.38
C SER A 115 8.42 15.36 16.23
N TYR A 116 7.36 14.63 15.87
CA TYR A 116 6.46 14.96 14.77
C TYR A 116 5.02 15.30 15.22
N GLY A 117 4.69 15.09 16.50
CA GLY A 117 3.35 15.30 17.03
C GLY A 117 2.25 14.40 16.43
N ARG A 118 1.04 14.60 16.95
CA ARG A 118 -0.20 13.91 16.55
C ARG A 118 -0.70 14.36 15.18
N ILE A 119 -0.64 15.66 14.87
CA ILE A 119 -1.01 16.23 13.57
C ILE A 119 0.06 17.23 13.13
N GLU A 120 0.63 17.01 11.95
CA GLU A 120 1.54 17.91 11.25
C GLU A 120 0.84 18.44 9.99
N VAL A 121 0.85 19.77 9.79
CA VAL A 121 0.16 20.42 8.66
C VAL A 121 1.14 21.21 7.80
N PHE A 122 1.03 21.06 6.48
CA PHE A 122 1.76 21.86 5.50
C PHE A 122 0.82 22.44 4.43
N PRO A 123 0.97 23.71 4.02
CA PRO A 123 1.68 24.74 4.78
C PRO A 123 1.05 24.92 6.16
N PRO A 124 1.62 25.73 7.07
CA PRO A 124 0.96 26.05 8.34
C PRO A 124 -0.52 26.40 8.15
N VAL A 125 -1.37 25.97 9.09
CA VAL A 125 -2.84 25.98 8.96
C VAL A 125 -3.40 27.36 8.58
N ASP A 126 -2.77 28.44 9.04
CA ASP A 126 -3.13 29.83 8.74
C ASP A 126 -2.88 30.22 7.27
N GLN A 127 -1.94 29.56 6.59
CA GLN A 127 -1.64 29.73 5.18
C GLN A 127 -2.56 28.88 4.27
N GLY A 128 -3.04 27.74 4.77
CA GLY A 128 -4.01 26.88 4.09
C GLY A 128 -3.41 26.02 2.98
N PHE A 129 -3.09 26.62 1.84
CA PHE A 129 -2.63 25.91 0.62
C PHE A 129 -1.45 26.63 -0.04
N SER A 130 -0.50 25.85 -0.56
CA SER A 130 0.71 26.35 -1.21
C SER A 130 0.77 25.95 -2.69
N SER A 131 1.20 26.89 -3.53
CA SER A 131 1.59 26.62 -4.93
C SER A 131 3.09 26.28 -5.06
N ASP A 132 3.84 26.31 -3.96
CA ASP A 132 5.26 25.89 -3.94
C ASP A 132 5.33 24.37 -3.88
N GLN A 133 5.32 23.76 -5.07
CA GLN A 133 5.42 22.32 -5.25
C GLN A 133 6.72 21.76 -4.66
N ALA A 134 7.86 22.46 -4.80
CA ALA A 134 9.13 21.97 -4.28
C ALA A 134 9.12 21.85 -2.75
N SER A 135 8.58 22.84 -2.05
CA SER A 135 8.41 22.79 -0.59
C SER A 135 7.40 21.71 -0.15
N PHE A 136 6.34 21.50 -0.93
CA PHE A 136 5.38 20.42 -0.68
C PHE A 136 6.03 19.05 -0.82
N GLU A 137 6.70 18.78 -1.94
CA GLU A 137 7.40 17.52 -2.20
C GLU A 137 8.47 17.22 -1.14
N ALA A 138 9.26 18.22 -0.77
CA ALA A 138 10.26 18.10 0.30
C ALA A 138 9.61 17.76 1.65
N THR A 139 8.42 18.29 1.92
CA THR A 139 7.67 17.96 3.14
C THR A 139 7.18 16.53 3.11
N VAL A 140 6.53 16.10 2.03
CA VAL A 140 6.06 14.71 1.84
C VAL A 140 7.19 13.71 1.99
N GLN A 141 8.36 13.98 1.40
CA GLN A 141 9.52 13.09 1.48
C GLN A 141 10.02 12.88 2.91
N ARG A 142 9.93 13.90 3.79
CA ARG A 142 10.41 13.85 5.17
C ARG A 142 9.51 13.12 6.16
N LEU A 143 8.25 12.84 5.81
CA LEU A 143 7.32 12.17 6.72
C LEU A 143 7.85 10.79 7.14
N VAL A 144 7.58 10.35 8.35
CA VAL A 144 8.01 9.04 8.83
C VAL A 144 6.85 8.34 9.50
N ALA A 145 6.66 7.06 9.17
CA ALA A 145 5.76 6.15 9.85
C ALA A 145 6.31 5.85 11.25
N THR A 146 5.71 6.44 12.27
CA THR A 146 6.12 6.37 13.67
C THR A 146 4.95 6.73 14.57
N GLY A 147 5.02 6.38 15.85
CA GLY A 147 3.87 6.57 16.75
C GLY A 147 2.82 5.48 16.54
N GLY A 148 1.62 5.74 17.04
CA GLY A 148 0.57 4.73 17.17
C GLY A 148 0.76 3.84 18.41
N LYS A 149 -0.36 3.41 19.00
CA LYS A 149 -0.37 2.46 20.12
C LYS A 149 -1.17 1.20 19.79
N ASP A 150 -2.43 1.36 19.44
CA ASP A 150 -3.39 0.30 19.15
C ASP A 150 -3.86 0.33 17.68
N GLY A 151 -4.86 -0.50 17.35
CA GLY A 151 -5.26 -0.80 15.97
C GLY A 151 -6.13 0.24 15.24
N PRO A 152 -6.78 1.21 15.91
CA PRO A 152 -7.33 2.41 15.26
C PRO A 152 -6.50 3.67 15.54
N GLU A 153 -6.70 4.71 14.72
CA GLU A 153 -5.88 5.93 14.72
C GLU A 153 -6.74 7.23 14.65
N ASP A 154 -6.11 8.40 14.84
CA ASP A 154 -6.79 9.71 14.87
C ASP A 154 -7.14 10.28 13.47
N LEU A 155 -7.86 9.49 12.68
CA LEU A 155 -8.38 9.96 11.39
C LEU A 155 -9.41 11.09 11.56
N LEU A 156 -10.25 11.05 12.59
CA LEU A 156 -11.29 12.07 12.77
C LEU A 156 -10.69 13.44 13.15
N GLY A 157 -9.64 13.50 13.96
CA GLY A 157 -8.88 14.73 14.19
C GLY A 157 -8.28 15.30 12.91
N ALA A 158 -7.70 14.46 12.05
CA ALA A 158 -7.19 14.90 10.74
C ALA A 158 -8.28 15.52 9.85
N LEU A 159 -9.45 14.87 9.78
CA LEU A 159 -10.59 15.36 9.00
C LEU A 159 -11.21 16.62 9.61
N HIS A 160 -11.19 16.76 10.94
CA HIS A 160 -11.60 17.98 11.62
C HIS A 160 -10.70 19.16 11.22
N VAL A 161 -9.37 18.98 11.24
CA VAL A 161 -8.40 19.98 10.79
C VAL A 161 -8.66 20.34 9.32
N ALA A 162 -8.82 19.35 8.46
CA ALA A 162 -9.07 19.55 7.04
C ALA A 162 -10.38 20.33 6.76
N GLY A 163 -11.48 19.98 7.44
CA GLY A 163 -12.79 20.57 7.20
C GLY A 163 -13.03 21.94 7.85
N THR A 164 -12.35 22.23 8.97
CA THR A 164 -12.64 23.43 9.78
C THR A 164 -11.50 24.44 9.85
N GLN A 165 -10.26 23.98 9.73
CA GLN A 165 -9.11 24.84 9.97
C GLN A 165 -8.43 25.27 8.66
N LEU A 166 -8.26 24.36 7.71
CA LEU A 166 -7.72 24.69 6.38
C LEU A 166 -8.58 25.75 5.68
N LYS A 167 -7.91 26.74 5.09
CA LYS A 167 -8.56 27.90 4.45
C LYS A 167 -8.81 27.65 2.96
N TRP A 168 -9.77 26.79 2.67
CA TRP A 168 -10.22 26.50 1.31
C TRP A 168 -10.82 27.74 0.62
N LYS A 169 -10.30 28.09 -0.56
CA LYS A 169 -10.73 29.26 -1.36
C LYS A 169 -11.08 28.92 -2.80
N ALA A 170 -10.58 27.81 -3.33
CA ALA A 170 -10.82 27.39 -4.71
C ALA A 170 -12.28 26.96 -4.94
N ARG A 171 -12.70 26.91 -6.21
CA ARG A 171 -14.00 26.32 -6.57
C ARG A 171 -13.95 24.79 -6.63
N ILE A 172 -12.80 24.25 -7.03
CA ILE A 172 -12.55 22.82 -7.15
C ILE A 172 -11.65 22.43 -5.98
N LYS A 173 -12.11 21.50 -5.14
CA LYS A 173 -11.49 21.16 -3.87
C LYS A 173 -11.50 19.65 -3.69
N TYR A 174 -10.34 19.03 -3.55
CA TYR A 174 -10.23 17.60 -3.27
C TYR A 174 -9.56 17.37 -1.94
N LEU A 175 -10.09 16.45 -1.14
CA LEU A 175 -9.40 15.90 0.01
C LEU A 175 -9.20 14.39 -0.20
N ILE A 176 -7.93 13.98 -0.14
CA ILE A 176 -7.47 12.62 -0.39
C ILE A 176 -7.03 12.01 0.93
N ILE A 177 -7.71 10.96 1.39
CA ILE A 177 -7.49 10.31 2.69
C ILE A 177 -6.74 9.01 2.48
N ILE A 178 -5.52 8.89 3.00
CA ILE A 178 -4.63 7.73 2.83
C ILE A 178 -4.32 7.13 4.19
N THR A 179 -4.83 5.92 4.47
CA THR A 179 -4.65 5.26 5.77
C THR A 179 -4.76 3.74 5.69
N ASP A 180 -4.01 3.04 6.54
CA ASP A 180 -4.08 1.59 6.74
C ASP A 180 -4.86 1.17 8.00
N ALA A 181 -5.34 2.12 8.79
CA ALA A 181 -6.03 1.86 10.04
C ALA A 181 -7.41 2.54 10.10
N PRO A 182 -8.41 1.94 10.78
CA PRO A 182 -9.69 2.57 10.97
C PRO A 182 -9.62 3.76 11.94
N ALA A 183 -10.67 4.58 11.96
CA ALA A 183 -10.84 5.60 13.00
C ALA A 183 -11.29 4.98 14.33
N HIS A 184 -10.95 5.64 15.44
CA HIS A 184 -11.48 5.28 16.77
C HIS A 184 -13.00 5.31 16.87
N GLY A 185 -13.53 4.48 17.77
CA GLY A 185 -14.95 4.39 18.10
C GLY A 185 -15.64 3.19 17.49
N ARG A 186 -16.55 2.57 18.25
CA ARG A 186 -17.30 1.37 17.82
C ARG A 186 -18.17 1.55 16.58
N ASP A 187 -18.50 2.78 16.21
CA ASP A 187 -19.19 3.04 14.95
C ASP A 187 -18.24 2.94 13.75
N CYS A 188 -16.94 3.16 13.95
CA CYS A 188 -15.91 3.21 12.92
C CYS A 188 -15.12 1.90 12.78
N ASN A 189 -15.01 1.10 13.84
CA ASN A 189 -14.25 -0.16 13.84
C ASN A 189 -14.85 -1.24 14.76
N ASP A 190 -14.36 -2.47 14.60
CA ASP A 190 -14.71 -3.63 15.44
C ASP A 190 -13.49 -4.16 16.23
N ASP A 191 -12.39 -3.40 16.31
CA ASP A 191 -11.14 -3.84 16.92
C ASP A 191 -11.28 -3.90 18.46
N PRO A 192 -11.21 -5.08 19.09
CA PRO A 192 -11.36 -5.19 20.54
C PRO A 192 -10.24 -4.48 21.32
N SER A 193 -9.12 -4.16 20.68
CA SER A 193 -8.00 -3.42 21.26
C SER A 193 -8.14 -1.90 21.23
N ASP A 194 -9.17 -1.35 20.56
CA ASP A 194 -9.47 0.08 20.52
C ASP A 194 -9.60 0.68 21.93
N ASN A 195 -8.59 1.44 22.34
CA ASN A 195 -8.50 2.13 23.63
C ASN A 195 -9.44 3.36 23.72
N HIS A 196 -10.04 3.75 22.58
CA HIS A 196 -11.00 4.83 22.41
C HIS A 196 -12.30 4.31 21.80
N ALA A 197 -12.73 3.11 22.22
CA ALA A 197 -13.98 2.48 21.78
C ALA A 197 -15.24 3.36 21.92
N SER A 198 -15.29 4.29 22.88
CA SER A 198 -16.40 5.24 23.04
C SER A 198 -16.47 6.33 21.97
N GLY A 199 -15.44 6.44 21.13
CA GLY A 199 -15.28 7.48 20.12
C GLY A 199 -14.00 8.29 20.32
N ASP A 200 -13.77 9.18 19.36
CA ASP A 200 -12.69 10.16 19.33
C ASP A 200 -12.59 10.97 20.66
N PRO A 201 -11.43 10.97 21.32
CA PRO A 201 -11.18 11.71 22.56
C PRO A 201 -11.45 13.21 22.53
N ASP A 202 -11.36 13.88 21.37
CA ASP A 202 -11.67 15.32 21.23
C ASP A 202 -13.17 15.56 20.97
N GLY A 203 -13.97 14.49 20.95
CA GLY A 203 -15.42 14.54 20.75
C GLY A 203 -15.81 14.69 19.28
N HIS A 204 -14.90 14.46 18.33
CA HIS A 204 -15.25 14.44 16.93
C HIS A 204 -16.08 13.20 16.58
N THR A 205 -17.06 13.37 15.70
CA THR A 205 -17.87 12.25 15.19
C THR A 205 -17.72 12.19 13.68
N MET A 206 -17.90 11.00 13.08
CA MET A 206 -17.89 10.88 11.62
C MET A 206 -18.86 11.88 10.99
N LYS A 207 -20.06 12.02 11.56
CA LYS A 207 -21.07 12.99 11.12
C LYS A 207 -20.55 14.43 11.16
N SER A 208 -19.95 14.87 12.27
CA SER A 208 -19.49 16.26 12.40
C SER A 208 -18.36 16.58 11.42
N VAL A 209 -17.41 15.66 11.22
CA VAL A 209 -16.29 15.92 10.30
C VAL A 209 -16.76 15.86 8.84
N THR A 210 -17.60 14.90 8.46
CA THR A 210 -18.19 14.85 7.10
C THR A 210 -19.06 16.06 6.80
N GLN A 211 -19.77 16.59 7.80
CA GLN A 211 -20.58 17.79 7.65
C GLN A 211 -19.70 19.02 7.42
N ALA A 212 -18.60 19.18 8.16
CA ALA A 212 -17.65 20.26 7.95
C ALA A 212 -17.06 20.22 6.53
N LEU A 213 -16.66 19.03 6.07
CA LEU A 213 -16.13 18.82 4.72
C LEU A 213 -17.18 19.16 3.63
N LYS A 214 -18.43 18.73 3.81
CA LYS A 214 -19.53 19.01 2.88
C LYS A 214 -19.88 20.50 2.81
N GLN A 215 -19.83 21.20 3.95
CA GLN A 215 -20.03 22.66 3.99
C GLN A 215 -18.96 23.42 3.19
N GLN A 216 -17.74 22.89 3.14
CA GLN A 216 -16.68 23.43 2.30
C GLN A 216 -16.82 23.07 0.82
N LYS A 217 -17.74 22.16 0.46
CA LYS A 217 -17.92 21.60 -0.90
C LYS A 217 -16.65 20.94 -1.41
N ILE A 218 -16.12 20.02 -0.61
CA ILE A 218 -14.90 19.26 -0.92
C ILE A 218 -15.31 17.93 -1.56
N ASP A 219 -14.68 17.53 -2.65
CA ASP A 219 -14.82 16.19 -3.18
C ASP A 219 -13.87 15.25 -2.41
N LEU A 220 -14.44 14.20 -1.82
CA LEU A 220 -13.71 13.28 -0.95
C LEU A 220 -13.23 12.06 -1.71
N MET A 221 -11.96 11.74 -1.52
CA MET A 221 -11.36 10.50 -1.99
C MET A 221 -10.80 9.70 -0.83
N PHE A 222 -11.24 8.45 -0.69
CA PHE A 222 -10.68 7.52 0.30
C PHE A 222 -9.80 6.50 -0.38
N CYS A 223 -8.52 6.53 -0.03
CA CYS A 223 -7.45 5.70 -0.56
C CYS A 223 -7.25 4.45 0.30
N ARG A 224 -7.74 3.30 -0.16
CA ARG A 224 -7.67 2.05 0.61
C ARG A 224 -6.26 1.46 0.58
N ILE A 225 -5.75 1.11 1.76
CA ILE A 225 -4.50 0.34 1.95
C ILE A 225 -4.80 -1.04 2.53
N LYS A 226 -5.50 -1.06 3.67
CA LYS A 226 -5.97 -2.25 4.37
C LYS A 226 -7.50 -2.24 4.41
N HIS A 227 -8.11 -2.56 3.26
CA HIS A 227 -9.55 -2.36 3.07
C HIS A 227 -10.41 -3.09 4.13
N GLN A 228 -10.03 -4.29 4.57
CA GLN A 228 -10.80 -5.01 5.60
C GLN A 228 -10.81 -4.26 6.95
N GLN A 229 -9.68 -3.68 7.31
CA GLN A 229 -9.49 -2.93 8.55
C GLN A 229 -10.25 -1.60 8.51
N THR A 230 -10.21 -0.89 7.37
CA THR A 230 -10.85 0.43 7.21
C THR A 230 -12.29 0.38 6.73
N ARG A 231 -12.81 -0.81 6.36
CA ARG A 231 -14.13 -0.99 5.74
C ARG A 231 -15.26 -0.27 6.48
N LYS A 232 -15.36 -0.49 7.78
CA LYS A 232 -16.46 0.07 8.60
C LYS A 232 -16.35 1.59 8.71
N THR A 233 -15.14 2.13 8.82
CA THR A 233 -14.86 3.57 8.80
C THR A 233 -15.25 4.17 7.44
N GLU A 234 -14.86 3.54 6.33
CA GLU A 234 -15.19 3.97 4.97
C GLU A 234 -16.72 3.94 4.72
N GLU A 235 -17.39 2.84 5.07
CA GLU A 235 -18.84 2.68 4.92
C GLU A 235 -19.60 3.74 5.71
N LEU A 236 -19.20 4.01 6.96
CA LEU A 236 -19.80 5.04 7.79
C LEU A 236 -19.54 6.44 7.21
N MET A 237 -18.31 6.72 6.78
CA MET A 237 -17.96 8.00 6.16
C MET A 237 -18.79 8.24 4.91
N ARG A 238 -18.89 7.26 4.01
CA ARG A 238 -19.70 7.32 2.79
C ARG A 238 -21.16 7.59 3.12
N LYS A 239 -21.71 6.86 4.09
CA LYS A 239 -23.08 7.05 4.56
C LYS A 239 -23.29 8.48 5.06
N CYS A 240 -22.41 8.99 5.91
CA CYS A 240 -22.53 10.34 6.47
C CYS A 240 -22.33 11.44 5.42
N TYR A 241 -21.43 11.24 4.44
CA TYR A 241 -21.13 12.23 3.41
C TYR A 241 -22.21 12.32 2.32
N ASN A 242 -22.68 11.16 1.84
CA ASN A 242 -23.64 11.08 0.74
C ASN A 242 -25.08 11.30 1.19
N THR A 243 -25.37 11.25 2.50
CA THR A 243 -26.69 11.64 2.99
C THR A 243 -26.84 13.16 2.87
N ASN A 244 -27.88 13.62 2.17
CA ASN A 244 -28.19 15.05 2.11
C ASN A 244 -28.73 15.55 3.45
N ILE A 245 -28.39 16.81 3.77
CA ILE A 245 -28.78 17.47 5.01
C ILE A 245 -30.32 17.62 5.09
N ASP A 246 -31.04 17.54 3.96
CA ASP A 246 -32.43 17.95 3.88
C ASP A 246 -33.47 16.90 3.41
N ASP A 247 -33.10 15.70 2.96
CA ASP A 247 -34.09 14.77 2.37
C ASP A 247 -34.07 13.36 2.97
N ALA A 248 -35.03 13.09 3.85
CA ALA A 248 -35.27 11.78 4.49
C ALA A 248 -35.91 10.73 3.57
N ALA A 249 -36.01 10.97 2.26
CA ALA A 249 -36.56 10.00 1.32
C ALA A 249 -36.07 10.29 -0.11
N GLN A 250 -34.98 9.67 -0.54
CA GLN A 250 -34.77 9.51 -1.98
C GLN A 250 -33.97 8.28 -2.38
N ASP A 251 -34.35 7.81 -3.56
CA ASP A 251 -33.97 6.63 -4.30
C ASP A 251 -32.46 6.53 -4.56
N LEU A 252 -31.85 5.46 -4.02
CA LEU A 252 -30.42 5.13 -4.08
C LEU A 252 -29.90 4.80 -5.52
N SER A 253 -30.75 4.86 -6.54
CA SER A 253 -30.44 4.46 -7.92
C SER A 253 -30.00 5.59 -8.86
N LYS A 254 -29.96 6.85 -8.40
CA LYS A 254 -29.50 7.99 -9.21
C LYS A 254 -28.06 8.41 -8.88
N PRO A 255 -27.20 8.67 -9.89
CA PRO A 255 -25.88 9.28 -9.67
C PRO A 255 -26.06 10.71 -9.14
N GLN A 256 -25.40 11.04 -8.02
CA GLN A 256 -25.41 12.39 -7.44
C GLN A 256 -24.12 13.14 -7.82
N ASP A 257 -24.24 14.41 -8.23
CA ASP A 257 -23.09 15.31 -8.41
C ASP A 257 -22.41 15.60 -7.05
N GLY A 258 -21.11 15.34 -6.92
CA GLY A 258 -20.30 15.67 -5.72
C GLY A 258 -20.31 14.62 -4.59
N GLY A 259 -20.03 13.36 -4.92
CA GLY A 259 -20.01 12.23 -3.98
C GLY A 259 -18.62 11.85 -3.46
N MET A 260 -18.57 11.09 -2.36
CA MET A 260 -17.33 10.45 -1.92
C MET A 260 -16.95 9.31 -2.87
N THR A 261 -15.81 9.46 -3.55
CA THR A 261 -15.21 8.41 -4.37
C THR A 261 -14.25 7.60 -3.50
N SER A 262 -14.21 6.29 -3.67
CA SER A 262 -13.19 5.47 -3.02
C SER A 262 -12.40 4.77 -4.07
N ILE A 263 -11.09 4.93 -3.97
CA ILE A 263 -10.11 4.38 -4.87
C ILE A 263 -9.19 3.56 -3.98
N SER A 264 -8.95 2.30 -4.30
CA SER A 264 -7.86 1.64 -3.58
C SER A 264 -6.56 2.18 -4.14
N LEU A 265 -5.63 2.63 -3.28
CA LEU A 265 -4.26 2.94 -3.75
C LEU A 265 -3.52 1.69 -4.22
N PHE A 266 -4.06 0.55 -3.80
CA PHE A 266 -3.62 -0.78 -4.10
C PHE A 266 -4.88 -1.56 -4.54
N ASP A 267 -5.56 -1.13 -5.62
CA ASP A 267 -6.58 -1.98 -6.24
C ASP A 267 -5.87 -3.08 -7.04
N GLY A 268 -6.51 -4.25 -7.07
CA GLY A 268 -5.91 -5.56 -7.39
C GLY A 268 -5.35 -5.75 -8.80
N ASP A 269 -5.22 -4.68 -9.60
CA ASP A 269 -4.66 -4.75 -10.95
C ASP A 269 -3.39 -3.90 -11.16
N LYS A 270 -3.05 -2.88 -10.35
CA LYS A 270 -2.04 -1.86 -10.80
C LYS A 270 -1.03 -1.28 -9.81
N MET A 271 -0.83 -1.87 -8.64
CA MET A 271 0.55 -2.07 -8.19
C MET A 271 0.87 -3.54 -8.43
N ALA A 272 2.08 -3.88 -8.88
CA ALA A 272 2.52 -5.27 -8.90
C ALA A 272 2.68 -5.80 -7.46
N MET A 273 1.57 -5.92 -6.74
CA MET A 273 1.32 -6.97 -5.77
C MET A 273 0.58 -8.05 -6.56
N GLY A 274 1.22 -8.57 -7.61
CA GLY A 274 0.83 -9.89 -8.09
C GLY A 274 0.90 -10.79 -6.87
N CYS A 275 -0.17 -11.53 -6.60
CA CYS A 275 -0.22 -12.54 -5.56
C CYS A 275 1.17 -13.15 -5.36
N PHE A 276 1.74 -13.06 -4.18
CA PHE A 276 3.09 -13.57 -3.98
C PHE A 276 3.07 -15.08 -4.09
N HIS A 277 4.10 -15.59 -4.76
CA HIS A 277 4.48 -16.97 -4.59
C HIS A 277 5.58 -17.04 -3.54
N PHE A 278 5.19 -17.28 -2.29
CA PHE A 278 6.14 -17.47 -1.21
C PHE A 278 6.73 -18.87 -1.29
N VAL A 279 8.03 -18.95 -1.53
CA VAL A 279 8.79 -20.19 -1.54
C VAL A 279 9.62 -20.25 -0.27
N PHE A 280 9.21 -21.06 0.69
CA PHE A 280 9.95 -21.26 1.93
C PHE A 280 10.93 -22.42 1.78
N CYS A 281 12.22 -22.17 1.97
CA CYS A 281 13.24 -23.19 2.14
C CYS A 281 13.66 -23.25 3.60
N LEU A 282 13.20 -24.29 4.31
CA LEU A 282 13.31 -24.42 5.75
C LEU A 282 14.29 -25.54 6.12
N ASP A 283 15.40 -25.17 6.77
CA ASP A 283 16.37 -26.14 7.27
C ASP A 283 15.74 -27.04 8.34
N GLU A 284 15.77 -28.36 8.10
CA GLU A 284 15.33 -29.40 9.02
C GLU A 284 16.49 -30.34 9.41
N SER A 285 17.73 -29.87 9.29
CA SER A 285 18.93 -30.60 9.68
C SER A 285 18.90 -31.01 11.15
N GLY A 286 19.83 -31.90 11.53
CA GLY A 286 19.89 -32.44 12.89
C GLY A 286 20.06 -31.35 13.97
N SER A 287 20.76 -30.26 13.68
CA SER A 287 20.98 -29.13 14.60
C SER A 287 19.71 -28.35 14.90
N MET A 288 18.74 -28.37 13.98
CA MET A 288 17.45 -27.73 14.18
C MET A 288 16.55 -28.48 15.18
N ARG A 289 16.88 -29.72 15.56
CA ARG A 289 16.02 -30.54 16.44
C ARG A 289 15.71 -29.84 17.77
N GLY A 290 14.45 -29.88 18.18
CA GLY A 290 14.00 -29.32 19.45
C GLY A 290 13.57 -27.86 19.32
N ASP A 291 14.07 -27.01 20.21
CA ASP A 291 13.65 -25.60 20.31
C ASP A 291 13.87 -24.77 19.03
N PRO A 292 14.99 -24.91 18.29
CA PRO A 292 15.19 -24.19 17.02
C PRO A 292 14.09 -24.48 16.00
N TRP A 293 13.74 -25.77 15.80
CA TRP A 293 12.66 -26.19 14.91
C TRP A 293 11.30 -25.69 15.39
N GLN A 294 11.02 -25.76 16.70
CA GLN A 294 9.75 -25.24 17.23
C GLN A 294 9.63 -23.73 17.06
N ALA A 295 10.72 -22.98 17.22
CA ALA A 295 10.74 -21.54 16.99
C ALA A 295 10.56 -21.19 15.51
N LEU A 296 11.18 -21.95 14.61
CA LEU A 296 10.96 -21.84 13.17
C LEU A 296 9.49 -22.07 12.79
N LEU A 297 8.87 -23.14 13.30
CA LEU A 297 7.45 -23.42 13.04
C LEU A 297 6.54 -22.29 13.55
N ARG A 298 6.86 -21.68 14.70
CA ARG A 298 6.13 -20.51 15.21
C ARG A 298 6.34 -19.29 14.31
N ALA A 299 7.56 -19.00 13.89
CA ALA A 299 7.86 -17.87 12.99
C ALA A 299 7.17 -18.02 11.63
N PHE A 300 7.20 -19.23 11.06
CA PHE A 300 6.46 -19.57 9.84
C PHE A 300 4.95 -19.36 10.03
N ALA A 301 4.36 -19.88 11.11
CA ALA A 301 2.94 -19.68 11.38
C ALA A 301 2.57 -18.19 11.57
N THR A 302 3.42 -17.42 12.26
CA THR A 302 3.26 -15.97 12.41
C THR A 302 3.31 -15.26 11.07
N PHE A 303 4.24 -15.62 10.19
CA PHE A 303 4.29 -15.07 8.83
C PHE A 303 3.00 -15.34 8.07
N ILE A 304 2.56 -16.60 8.03
CA ILE A 304 1.35 -17.00 7.29
C ILE A 304 0.12 -16.26 7.84
N ASN A 305 -0.01 -16.17 9.16
CA ASN A 305 -1.13 -15.47 9.79
C ASN A 305 -1.09 -13.95 9.53
N ARG A 306 0.08 -13.31 9.60
CA ARG A 306 0.22 -11.89 9.26
C ARG A 306 -0.19 -11.67 7.82
N ARG A 307 0.40 -12.42 6.89
CA ARG A 307 0.13 -12.25 5.47
C ARG A 307 -1.33 -12.53 5.10
N ARG A 308 -1.96 -13.52 5.74
CA ARG A 308 -3.42 -13.78 5.63
C ARG A 308 -4.25 -12.58 6.09
N ASN A 309 -3.85 -11.93 7.18
CA ASN A 309 -4.54 -10.76 7.73
C ASN A 309 -4.22 -9.46 6.98
N ASP A 310 -3.05 -9.37 6.34
CA ASP A 310 -2.52 -8.14 5.76
C ASP A 310 -2.91 -7.94 4.30
N GLN A 311 -3.14 -8.99 3.47
CA GLN A 311 -3.57 -8.89 2.06
C GLN A 311 -3.60 -10.26 1.31
N GLY A 312 -3.91 -11.38 1.96
CA GLY A 312 -3.74 -12.73 1.39
C GLY A 312 -4.62 -13.14 0.18
N ALA A 313 -5.29 -12.20 -0.50
CA ALA A 313 -6.14 -12.51 -1.64
C ALA A 313 -5.30 -12.93 -2.86
N GLY A 314 -5.07 -14.25 -2.98
CA GLY A 314 -4.44 -14.88 -4.14
C GLY A 314 -3.02 -15.41 -3.91
N ASP A 315 -2.37 -15.06 -2.79
CA ASP A 315 -1.02 -15.54 -2.46
C ASP A 315 -0.98 -17.07 -2.38
N VAL A 316 0.10 -17.65 -2.89
CA VAL A 316 0.36 -19.08 -2.82
C VAL A 316 1.68 -19.36 -2.14
N VAL A 317 1.72 -20.45 -1.38
CA VAL A 317 2.87 -20.84 -0.56
C VAL A 317 3.37 -22.21 -1.00
N SER A 318 4.62 -22.27 -1.41
CA SER A 318 5.36 -23.52 -1.51
C SER A 318 6.26 -23.66 -0.29
N THR A 319 6.18 -24.80 0.39
CA THR A 319 7.02 -25.08 1.56
C THR A 319 7.93 -26.26 1.28
N ILE A 320 9.23 -26.00 1.32
CA ILE A 320 10.30 -26.97 1.13
C ILE A 320 11.03 -27.10 2.46
N THR A 321 11.17 -28.32 2.95
CA THR A 321 12.12 -28.63 4.03
C THR A 321 13.35 -29.28 3.45
N PHE A 322 14.52 -29.00 4.01
CA PHE A 322 15.76 -29.59 3.49
C PHE A 322 16.72 -30.04 4.59
N GLU A 323 17.43 -31.11 4.26
CA GLU A 323 18.58 -31.64 4.99
C GLU A 323 19.72 -31.88 3.98
N SER A 324 20.24 -33.10 3.86
CA SER A 324 21.05 -33.55 2.72
C SER A 324 20.25 -33.66 1.41
N SER A 325 18.93 -33.78 1.49
CA SER A 325 17.96 -33.75 0.38
C SER A 325 16.81 -32.76 0.68
N HIS A 326 15.97 -32.44 -0.31
CA HIS A 326 14.78 -31.61 -0.08
C HIS A 326 13.48 -32.44 -0.08
N ARG A 327 12.45 -31.94 0.59
CA ARG A 327 11.07 -32.43 0.48
C ARG A 327 10.12 -31.27 0.27
N LEU A 328 9.22 -31.42 -0.70
CA LEU A 328 8.11 -30.50 -0.90
C LEU A 328 6.97 -30.87 0.05
N GLN A 329 6.74 -30.04 1.06
CA GLN A 329 5.68 -30.20 2.07
C GLN A 329 4.35 -29.56 1.61
N GLY A 330 4.44 -28.57 0.71
CA GLY A 330 3.30 -27.93 0.06
C GLY A 330 3.76 -27.28 -1.25
N GLU A 331 2.93 -27.34 -2.28
CA GLU A 331 3.23 -26.81 -3.61
C GLU A 331 2.15 -25.80 -4.00
N ALA A 332 2.52 -24.51 -4.06
CA ALA A 332 1.63 -23.40 -4.42
C ALA A 332 0.26 -23.47 -3.73
N VAL A 333 0.26 -23.76 -2.43
CA VAL A 333 -0.96 -23.87 -1.63
C VAL A 333 -1.49 -22.46 -1.39
N PRO A 334 -2.77 -22.15 -1.70
CA PRO A 334 -3.36 -20.86 -1.37
C PRO A 334 -3.16 -20.53 0.10
N ILE A 335 -2.75 -19.30 0.41
CA ILE A 335 -2.31 -18.94 1.77
C ILE A 335 -3.40 -19.16 2.83
N ASP A 336 -4.67 -19.05 2.45
CA ASP A 336 -5.84 -19.35 3.29
C ASP A 336 -5.99 -20.83 3.63
N MET A 337 -5.44 -21.71 2.79
CA MET A 337 -5.49 -23.16 2.96
C MET A 337 -4.22 -23.73 3.61
N VAL A 338 -3.21 -22.90 3.88
CA VAL A 338 -1.99 -23.32 4.58
C VAL A 338 -2.35 -23.61 6.05
N ASN A 339 -2.62 -24.88 6.33
CA ASN A 339 -3.01 -25.39 7.65
C ASN A 339 -2.04 -26.45 8.19
N THR A 340 -1.17 -27.00 7.34
CA THR A 340 -0.23 -28.06 7.69
C THR A 340 1.09 -27.49 8.18
N ARG A 341 1.56 -27.97 9.33
CA ARG A 341 2.92 -27.68 9.81
C ARG A 341 3.91 -28.59 9.08
N PRO A 342 5.03 -28.06 8.57
CA PRO A 342 6.10 -28.87 8.01
C PRO A 342 6.55 -29.97 8.97
N SER A 343 6.77 -31.17 8.44
CA SER A 343 7.27 -32.31 9.21
C SER A 343 8.80 -32.30 9.32
N PHE A 344 9.33 -32.72 10.47
CA PHE A 344 10.77 -32.80 10.72
C PHE A 344 11.31 -34.21 10.46
N LYS A 345 12.44 -34.33 9.77
CA LYS A 345 13.16 -35.59 9.55
C LYS A 345 14.54 -35.61 10.22
N GLY A 346 15.30 -34.51 10.15
CA GLY A 346 16.70 -34.48 10.56
C GLY A 346 17.64 -35.04 9.50
N GLY A 347 18.85 -34.49 9.42
CA GLY A 347 19.91 -34.92 8.50
C GLY A 347 21.06 -33.91 8.45
N GLY A 348 21.80 -33.86 7.34
CA GLY A 348 22.82 -32.84 7.10
C GLY A 348 22.21 -31.49 6.66
N THR A 349 23.05 -30.56 6.20
CA THR A 349 22.62 -29.27 5.66
C THR A 349 23.16 -29.13 4.24
N ASN A 350 22.29 -29.03 3.23
CA ASN A 350 22.67 -28.91 1.83
C ASN A 350 21.84 -27.84 1.11
N PHE A 351 22.47 -26.72 0.77
CA PHE A 351 21.78 -25.59 0.14
C PHE A 351 21.40 -25.87 -1.32
N ASP A 352 22.22 -26.64 -2.04
CA ASP A 352 21.90 -27.00 -3.43
C ASP A 352 20.63 -27.85 -3.50
N ALA A 353 20.44 -28.77 -2.55
CA ALA A 353 19.21 -29.55 -2.45
C ALA A 353 17.99 -28.65 -2.22
N ALA A 354 18.10 -27.66 -1.32
CA ALA A 354 17.03 -26.71 -1.04
C ALA A 354 16.68 -25.85 -2.27
N LEU A 355 17.69 -25.37 -2.99
CA LEU A 355 17.50 -24.55 -4.20
C LEU A 355 16.95 -25.35 -5.38
N GLN A 356 17.28 -26.64 -5.50
CA GLN A 356 16.61 -27.54 -6.44
C GLN A 356 15.10 -27.63 -6.13
N GLY A 357 14.74 -27.78 -4.85
CA GLY A 357 13.34 -27.76 -4.42
C GLY A 357 12.65 -26.42 -4.71
N ALA A 358 13.36 -25.31 -4.52
CA ALA A 358 12.86 -23.98 -4.86
C ALA A 358 12.61 -23.83 -6.36
N ASP A 359 13.50 -24.31 -7.22
CA ASP A 359 13.32 -24.23 -8.67
C ASP A 359 12.09 -25.03 -9.12
N ILE A 360 11.88 -26.24 -8.56
CA ILE A 360 10.68 -27.04 -8.80
C ILE A 360 9.42 -26.27 -8.39
N ALA A 361 9.43 -25.65 -7.21
CA ALA A 361 8.30 -24.86 -6.74
C ALA A 361 8.01 -23.67 -7.65
N LEU A 362 9.03 -22.90 -8.04
CA LEU A 362 8.91 -21.71 -8.90
C LEU A 362 8.39 -22.04 -10.30
N GLN A 363 8.65 -23.25 -10.80
CA GLN A 363 8.15 -23.73 -12.09
C GLN A 363 6.75 -24.35 -12.01
N SER A 364 6.13 -24.39 -10.82
CA SER A 364 4.84 -25.04 -10.65
C SER A 364 3.75 -24.37 -11.47
N THR A 365 3.02 -25.18 -12.24
CA THR A 365 1.86 -24.74 -13.04
C THR A 365 0.66 -24.35 -12.19
N ARG A 366 0.72 -24.59 -10.87
CA ARG A 366 -0.31 -24.17 -9.90
C ARG A 366 -0.14 -22.73 -9.43
N VAL A 367 1.01 -22.11 -9.70
CA VAL A 367 1.26 -20.71 -9.34
C VAL A 367 0.40 -19.82 -10.26
N PRO A 368 -0.36 -18.87 -9.69
CA PRO A 368 -1.15 -17.96 -10.51
C PRO A 368 -0.27 -17.16 -11.49
N PRO A 369 -0.71 -16.95 -12.75
CA PRO A 369 0.03 -16.14 -13.71
C PRO A 369 0.27 -14.71 -13.17
N GLY A 370 1.49 -14.21 -13.28
CA GLY A 370 1.86 -12.88 -12.79
C GLY A 370 2.18 -12.82 -11.29
N ALA A 371 2.16 -13.95 -10.58
CA ALA A 371 2.61 -14.02 -9.20
C ALA A 371 4.07 -13.59 -9.04
N THR A 372 4.36 -12.74 -8.05
CA THR A 372 5.74 -12.31 -7.78
C THR A 372 6.41 -13.35 -6.87
N PRO A 373 7.51 -13.99 -7.30
CA PRO A 373 8.14 -15.02 -6.49
C PRO A 373 9.04 -14.42 -5.40
N MET A 374 8.81 -14.86 -4.16
CA MET A 374 9.63 -14.48 -3.02
C MET A 374 10.19 -15.74 -2.35
N LEU A 375 11.50 -15.93 -2.43
CA LEU A 375 12.22 -16.99 -1.74
C LEU A 375 12.56 -16.54 -0.33
N ILE A 376 12.13 -17.30 0.68
CA ILE A 376 12.48 -17.12 2.08
C ILE A 376 13.32 -18.33 2.49
N PHE A 377 14.63 -18.12 2.55
CA PHE A 377 15.59 -19.19 2.84
C PHE A 377 16.09 -19.10 4.28
N MET A 378 15.95 -20.18 5.04
CA MET A 378 16.38 -20.23 6.42
C MET A 378 17.31 -21.41 6.69
N SER A 379 18.38 -21.15 7.44
CA SER A 379 19.37 -22.15 7.85
C SER A 379 20.00 -21.81 9.20
N ASP A 380 20.35 -22.83 10.00
CA ASP A 380 21.21 -22.71 11.18
C ASP A 380 22.64 -23.22 10.93
N GLY A 381 22.84 -23.97 9.84
CA GLY A 381 24.13 -24.59 9.50
C GLY A 381 24.84 -24.06 8.25
N CYS A 382 25.88 -24.80 7.87
CA CYS A 382 26.65 -24.57 6.65
C CYS A 382 26.26 -25.58 5.58
N GLY A 383 25.47 -25.15 4.59
CA GLY A 383 25.36 -25.88 3.32
C GLY A 383 26.64 -25.71 2.52
N GLY A 384 27.23 -26.81 2.06
CA GLY A 384 28.36 -26.73 1.12
C GLY A 384 27.97 -26.04 -0.20
N GLY A 385 28.97 -25.69 -1.01
CA GLY A 385 28.78 -25.10 -2.34
C GLY A 385 28.71 -23.56 -2.35
N ASN A 386 28.37 -22.99 -3.52
CA ASN A 386 28.14 -21.56 -3.69
C ASN A 386 26.73 -21.34 -4.25
N PRO A 387 25.75 -20.94 -3.41
CA PRO A 387 24.36 -20.80 -3.83
C PRO A 387 24.08 -19.52 -4.65
N VAL A 388 25.00 -18.56 -4.68
CA VAL A 388 24.80 -17.23 -5.27
C VAL A 388 24.45 -17.29 -6.77
N PRO A 389 25.16 -18.04 -7.64
CA PRO A 389 24.85 -18.11 -9.07
C PRO A 389 23.45 -18.68 -9.35
N THR A 390 22.96 -19.58 -8.50
CA THR A 390 21.61 -20.14 -8.61
C THR A 390 20.55 -19.08 -8.33
N ILE A 391 20.76 -18.25 -7.31
CA ILE A 391 19.88 -17.11 -7.01
C ILE A 391 19.88 -16.08 -8.14
N GLU A 392 21.05 -15.78 -8.72
CA GLU A 392 21.15 -14.91 -9.90
C GLU A 392 20.38 -15.49 -11.10
N SER A 393 20.43 -16.81 -11.29
CA SER A 393 19.65 -17.50 -12.32
C SER A 393 18.14 -17.34 -12.09
N PHE A 394 17.65 -17.51 -10.86
CA PHE A 394 16.24 -17.28 -10.52
C PHE A 394 15.84 -15.84 -10.80
N ARG A 395 16.66 -14.88 -10.37
CA ARG A 395 16.41 -13.45 -10.62
C ARG A 395 16.30 -13.11 -12.10
N ASN A 396 17.12 -13.73 -12.93
CA ASN A 396 17.10 -13.51 -14.37
C ASN A 396 15.92 -14.21 -15.07
N ARG A 397 15.40 -15.29 -14.49
CA ARG A 397 14.30 -16.09 -15.05
C ARG A 397 12.93 -15.56 -14.65
N TYR A 398 12.79 -15.05 -13.43
CA TYR A 398 11.51 -14.66 -12.85
C TYR A 398 11.47 -13.14 -12.57
N PRO A 399 10.62 -12.38 -13.29
CA PRO A 399 10.44 -10.96 -13.03
C PRO A 399 10.02 -10.68 -11.58
N GLY A 400 10.62 -9.67 -10.96
CA GLY A 400 10.29 -9.28 -9.58
C GLY A 400 10.77 -10.23 -8.49
N PHE A 401 11.56 -11.27 -8.83
CA PHE A 401 12.07 -12.23 -7.84
C PHE A 401 12.86 -11.55 -6.72
N VAL A 402 12.51 -11.89 -5.47
CA VAL A 402 13.23 -11.47 -4.26
C VAL A 402 13.67 -12.67 -3.43
N CYS A 403 14.89 -12.64 -2.88
CA CYS A 403 15.39 -13.66 -1.96
C CYS A 403 15.72 -13.04 -0.60
N HIS A 404 14.97 -13.40 0.44
CA HIS A 404 15.30 -13.09 1.83
C HIS A 404 15.99 -14.29 2.47
N THR A 405 16.98 -14.03 3.32
CA THR A 405 17.68 -15.08 4.06
C THR A 405 17.65 -14.83 5.56
N VAL A 406 17.43 -15.90 6.33
CA VAL A 406 17.38 -15.87 7.80
C VAL A 406 18.39 -16.88 8.34
N GLY A 407 19.38 -16.38 9.07
CA GLY A 407 20.37 -17.20 9.75
C GLY A 407 20.02 -17.37 11.23
N LEU A 408 19.91 -18.61 11.71
CA LEU A 408 19.61 -18.91 13.11
C LEU A 408 20.86 -19.34 13.88
N GLY A 409 21.23 -18.56 14.89
CA GLY A 409 22.40 -18.84 15.74
C GLY A 409 23.74 -18.54 15.07
N SER A 410 24.82 -18.96 15.71
CA SER A 410 26.20 -18.64 15.30
C SER A 410 26.83 -19.66 14.33
N GLY A 411 26.18 -20.80 14.11
CA GLY A 411 26.68 -21.90 13.26
C GLY A 411 26.47 -21.72 11.75
N ILE A 412 25.94 -20.57 11.33
CA ILE A 412 25.50 -20.30 9.96
C ILE A 412 26.66 -20.05 9.00
N HIS A 413 26.45 -20.38 7.72
CA HIS A 413 27.31 -19.91 6.64
C HIS A 413 26.96 -18.47 6.21
N ARG A 414 27.25 -17.49 7.08
CA ARG A 414 26.86 -16.08 6.92
C ARG A 414 27.15 -15.53 5.52
N GLY A 415 28.35 -15.74 4.99
CA GLY A 415 28.73 -15.21 3.67
C GLY A 415 27.87 -15.76 2.52
N ALA A 416 27.36 -16.99 2.63
CA ALA A 416 26.44 -17.53 1.63
C ALA A 416 25.05 -16.93 1.78
N LEU A 417 24.51 -16.83 3.00
CA LEU A 417 23.18 -16.27 3.25
C LEU A 417 23.11 -14.78 2.88
N GLU A 418 24.13 -13.99 3.24
CA GLU A 418 24.26 -12.59 2.81
C GLU A 418 24.43 -12.47 1.29
N GLY A 419 25.25 -13.36 0.71
CA GLY A 419 25.46 -13.41 -0.73
C GLY A 419 24.16 -13.68 -1.51
N MET A 420 23.36 -14.65 -1.05
CA MET A 420 22.06 -14.98 -1.63
C MET A 420 21.07 -13.82 -1.51
N ALA A 421 20.94 -13.23 -0.31
CA ALA A 421 20.03 -12.10 -0.12
C ALA A 421 20.40 -10.93 -1.05
N ARG A 422 21.69 -10.59 -1.13
CA ARG A 422 22.18 -9.53 -2.01
C ARG A 422 21.92 -9.85 -3.49
N ALA A 423 22.22 -11.08 -3.92
CA ALA A 423 22.02 -11.52 -5.30
C ALA A 423 20.54 -11.50 -5.72
N GLY A 424 19.65 -11.85 -4.80
CA GLY A 424 18.20 -11.81 -5.00
C GLY A 424 17.53 -10.52 -4.54
N HIS A 425 18.25 -9.41 -4.36
CA HIS A 425 17.68 -8.11 -3.97
C HIS A 425 16.82 -8.10 -2.68
N GLY A 426 17.03 -9.06 -1.79
CA GLY A 426 16.33 -9.12 -0.50
C GLY A 426 17.23 -8.74 0.67
N THR A 427 16.80 -9.14 1.86
CA THR A 427 17.45 -8.81 3.12
C THR A 427 17.98 -10.06 3.81
N PHE A 428 19.12 -9.92 4.48
CA PHE A 428 19.66 -10.93 5.38
C PHE A 428 19.34 -10.54 6.83
N GLN A 429 18.86 -11.50 7.62
CA GLN A 429 18.63 -11.32 9.04
C GLN A 429 19.34 -12.41 9.85
N LEU A 430 20.19 -11.99 10.79
CA LEU A 430 20.75 -12.87 11.81
C LEU A 430 19.84 -12.85 13.04
N THR A 431 19.49 -14.03 13.54
CA THR A 431 18.53 -14.19 14.63
C THR A 431 18.89 -15.34 15.58
N ASP A 432 18.18 -15.43 16.69
CA ASP A 432 18.22 -16.54 17.65
C ASP A 432 16.80 -17.11 17.85
N VAL A 433 16.69 -18.14 18.70
CA VAL A 433 15.42 -18.83 18.98
C VAL A 433 14.34 -17.87 19.52
N GLY A 434 14.73 -16.79 20.21
CA GLY A 434 13.81 -15.82 20.78
C GLY A 434 13.36 -14.74 19.79
N THR A 435 14.20 -14.40 18.82
CA THR A 435 13.99 -13.25 17.91
C THR A 435 13.54 -13.63 16.50
N ILE A 436 13.56 -14.92 16.16
CA ILE A 436 13.23 -15.41 14.80
C ILE A 436 11.83 -15.00 14.32
N GLY A 437 10.86 -14.90 15.24
CA GLY A 437 9.52 -14.42 14.92
C GLY A 437 9.49 -12.96 14.45
N ALA A 438 10.33 -12.09 15.04
CA ALA A 438 10.45 -10.70 14.61
C ALA A 438 11.15 -10.61 13.23
N ALA A 439 12.07 -11.53 12.94
CA ALA A 439 12.75 -11.56 11.64
C ALA A 439 11.78 -11.90 10.50
N PHE A 440 10.98 -12.96 10.66
CA PHE A 440 9.90 -13.30 9.72
C PHE A 440 8.86 -12.18 9.65
N GLY A 441 8.57 -11.53 10.79
CA GLY A 441 7.64 -10.42 10.86
C GLY A 441 8.07 -9.12 10.17
N LYS A 442 9.36 -8.97 9.81
CA LYS A 442 9.86 -7.87 8.97
C LYS A 442 9.86 -8.22 7.48
N ILE A 443 9.72 -9.51 7.15
CA ILE A 443 9.68 -10.03 5.77
C ILE A 443 8.23 -10.17 5.31
N ALA A 444 7.34 -10.60 6.22
CA ALA A 444 5.89 -10.52 6.06
C ALA A 444 5.46 -9.06 5.99
#